data_AF-A0A831YES0-F1
#
_entry.id   AF-A0A831YES0-F1
#
_cell.length_a   1.000
_cell.length_b   1.000
_cell.length_c   1.000
_cell.angle_alpha   90.00
_cell.angle_beta   90.00
_cell.angle_gamma   90.00
#
_symmetry.space_group_name_H-M   'P 1'
#
loop_
_entity.id
_entity.type
_entity.pdbx_description
1 polymer ?
#
loop_
_entity_poly.entity_id
_entity_poly.type
_entity_poly.pdbx_seq_one_letter_code
_entity_poly.pdbx_strand_id
1 'polypeptide(L)'
;MFEHLNPAVSAEVLEEFDVKTAVYIVENMSIERAVDVLLHAELSFTHAILQRLSSSIRQQVKDYIAYDPESVGGITRVRAPVVNIDDTVEATLDASRASDWPDAKSLERR
;
A
#
# COMPACT_ATOMS: atom_id res chain seq x y z
N MET A 1 -18.94 -5.26 16.25
CA MET A 1 -18.55 -4.19 17.20
C MET A 1 -17.58 -3.21 16.53
N PHE A 2 -16.39 -3.65 16.15
CA PHE A 2 -15.37 -2.81 15.51
C PHE A 2 -15.79 -2.20 14.17
N GLU A 3 -16.75 -2.81 13.45
CA GLU A 3 -17.32 -2.27 12.20
C GLU A 3 -18.07 -0.94 12.35
N HIS A 4 -18.51 -0.58 13.56
CA HIS A 4 -19.32 0.63 13.78
C HIS A 4 -18.63 1.68 14.66
N LEU A 5 -17.44 1.39 15.16
CA LEU A 5 -16.65 2.32 15.97
C LEU A 5 -15.87 3.28 15.06
N ASN A 6 -15.34 4.35 15.64
CA ASN A 6 -14.32 5.13 14.93
C ASN A 6 -13.07 4.24 14.67
N PRO A 7 -12.42 4.30 13.48
CA PRO A 7 -11.24 3.49 13.19
C PRO A 7 -10.10 3.62 14.20
N ALA A 8 -9.82 4.84 14.66
CA ALA A 8 -8.76 5.09 15.65
C ALA A 8 -9.08 4.46 17.01
N VAL A 9 -10.33 4.56 17.46
CA VAL A 9 -10.78 3.90 18.71
C VAL A 9 -10.75 2.37 18.56
N SER A 10 -11.04 1.86 17.36
CA SER A 10 -10.95 0.42 17.08
C SER A 10 -9.51 -0.08 17.15
N ALA A 11 -8.56 0.72 16.66
CA ALA A 11 -7.14 0.41 16.70
C ALA A 11 -6.63 0.35 18.14
N GLU A 12 -6.89 1.39 18.93
CA GLU A 12 -6.54 1.46 20.35
C GLU A 12 -7.08 0.25 21.13
N VAL A 13 -8.35 -0.10 20.92
CA VAL A 13 -8.96 -1.27 21.58
C VAL A 13 -8.35 -2.58 21.08
N LEU A 14 -7.96 -2.69 19.81
CA LEU A 14 -7.31 -3.89 19.27
C LEU A 14 -5.90 -4.09 19.83
N GLU A 15 -5.17 -3.01 20.09
CA GLU A 15 -3.81 -3.04 20.63
C GLU A 15 -3.74 -3.57 22.07
N GLU A 16 -4.83 -3.43 22.83
CA GLU A 16 -4.96 -3.99 24.18
C GLU A 16 -5.17 -5.52 24.19
N PHE A 17 -5.53 -6.12 23.04
CA PHE A 17 -5.66 -7.56 22.92
C PHE A 17 -4.32 -8.23 22.60
N ASP A 18 -4.20 -9.50 22.97
CA ASP A 18 -3.10 -10.32 22.47
C ASP A 18 -3.17 -10.45 20.94
N VAL A 19 -1.99 -10.57 20.33
CA VAL A 19 -1.85 -10.59 18.87
C VAL A 19 -2.70 -11.68 18.21
N LYS A 20 -2.90 -12.84 18.85
CA LYS A 20 -3.70 -13.93 18.26
C LYS A 20 -5.18 -13.56 18.21
N THR A 21 -5.70 -12.99 19.30
CA THR A 21 -7.08 -12.50 19.36
C THR A 21 -7.30 -11.37 18.37
N ALA A 22 -6.39 -10.40 18.30
CA ALA A 22 -6.47 -9.30 17.36
C ALA A 22 -6.45 -9.77 15.89
N VAL A 23 -5.58 -10.73 15.53
CA VAL A 23 -5.56 -11.35 14.19
C VAL A 23 -6.92 -11.97 13.86
N TYR A 24 -7.49 -12.76 14.77
CA TYR A 24 -8.79 -13.37 14.55
C TYR A 24 -9.87 -12.32 14.31
N ILE A 25 -9.87 -11.24 15.08
CA ILE A 25 -10.85 -10.16 14.91
C ILE A 25 -10.66 -9.49 13.54
N VAL A 26 -9.43 -9.14 13.16
CA VAL A 26 -9.10 -8.49 11.88
C VAL A 26 -9.49 -9.36 10.68
N GLU A 27 -9.28 -10.68 10.75
CA GLU A 27 -9.68 -11.60 9.67
C GLU A 27 -11.20 -11.72 9.49
N ASN A 28 -11.98 -11.39 10.53
CA ASN A 28 -13.43 -11.41 10.49
C ASN A 28 -14.04 -10.03 10.19
N MET A 29 -13.22 -8.99 9.99
CA MET A 29 -13.67 -7.69 9.49
C MET A 29 -13.77 -7.70 7.97
N SER A 30 -14.52 -6.73 7.42
CA SER A 30 -14.37 -6.40 5.99
C SER A 30 -12.95 -5.90 5.69
N ILE A 31 -12.45 -6.12 4.48
CA ILE A 31 -11.08 -5.71 4.09
C ILE A 31 -10.90 -4.20 4.24
N GLU A 32 -11.85 -3.41 3.75
CA GLU A 32 -11.89 -1.95 3.88
C GLU A 32 -11.76 -1.53 5.34
N ARG A 33 -12.56 -2.15 6.21
CA ARG A 33 -12.53 -1.83 7.63
C ARG A 33 -11.21 -2.22 8.29
N ALA A 34 -10.69 -3.40 7.97
CA ALA A 34 -9.40 -3.86 8.49
C ALA A 34 -8.29 -2.88 8.11
N VAL A 35 -8.30 -2.35 6.89
CA VAL A 35 -7.35 -1.36 6.41
C VAL A 35 -7.49 -0.06 7.18
N ASP A 36 -8.71 0.50 7.27
CA ASP A 36 -8.96 1.74 8.01
C ASP A 36 -8.44 1.66 9.45
N VAL A 37 -8.70 0.54 10.13
CA VAL A 37 -8.27 0.34 11.52
C VAL A 37 -6.75 0.18 11.60
N LEU A 38 -6.13 -0.64 10.75
CA LEU A 38 -4.68 -0.87 10.77
C LEU A 38 -3.85 0.37 10.38
N LEU A 39 -4.42 1.29 9.61
CA LEU A 39 -3.79 2.58 9.29
C LEU A 39 -3.72 3.53 10.50
N HIS A 40 -4.60 3.36 11.49
CA HIS A 40 -4.61 4.16 12.72
C HIS A 40 -3.90 3.48 13.89
N ALA A 41 -3.53 2.21 13.74
CA ALA A 41 -2.81 1.44 14.75
C ALA A 41 -1.30 1.72 14.73
N GLU A 42 -0.62 1.38 15.83
CA GLU A 42 0.83 1.45 15.93
C GLU A 42 1.49 0.58 14.83
N LEU A 43 2.55 1.11 14.23
CA LEU A 43 3.27 0.43 13.14
C LEU A 43 3.81 -0.95 13.56
N SER A 44 4.27 -1.06 14.81
CA SER A 44 4.75 -2.32 15.41
C SER A 44 3.64 -3.37 15.48
N PHE A 45 2.45 -2.97 15.94
CA PHE A 45 1.27 -3.80 16.03
C PHE A 45 0.77 -4.20 14.64
N THR A 46 0.61 -3.25 13.71
CA THR A 46 0.20 -3.52 12.33
C THR A 46 1.11 -4.52 11.64
N HIS A 47 2.43 -4.38 11.81
CA HIS A 47 3.37 -5.40 11.31
C HIS A 47 3.14 -6.77 11.97
N ALA A 48 2.95 -6.83 13.29
CA ALA A 48 2.73 -8.09 14.01
C ALA A 48 1.45 -8.81 13.54
N ILE A 49 0.37 -8.06 13.29
CA ILE A 49 -0.89 -8.57 12.74
C ILE A 49 -0.69 -9.03 11.30
N LEU A 50 -0.17 -8.16 10.42
CA LEU A 50 0.06 -8.49 9.01
C LEU A 50 0.93 -9.73 8.85
N GLN A 51 1.89 -9.98 9.75
CA GLN A 51 2.73 -11.18 9.72
C GLN A 51 1.99 -12.48 10.02
N ARG A 52 0.82 -12.42 10.67
CA ARG A 52 0.05 -13.57 11.16
C ARG A 52 -1.31 -13.75 10.49
N LEU A 53 -1.80 -12.76 9.74
CA LEU A 53 -2.98 -12.92 8.88
C LEU A 53 -2.77 -14.04 7.87
N SER A 54 -3.84 -14.74 7.50
CA SER A 54 -3.85 -15.64 6.36
C SER A 54 -3.36 -14.96 5.09
N SER A 55 -2.69 -15.72 4.22
CA SER A 55 -2.04 -15.19 3.02
C SER A 55 -3.01 -14.44 2.10
N SER A 56 -4.26 -14.91 1.99
CA SER A 56 -5.29 -14.30 1.14
C SER A 56 -5.75 -12.95 1.67
N ILE A 57 -6.06 -12.84 2.98
CA ILE A 57 -6.50 -11.59 3.59
C ILE A 57 -5.36 -10.58 3.63
N ARG A 58 -4.15 -11.03 3.98
CA ARG A 58 -2.96 -10.20 4.00
C ARG A 58 -2.68 -9.55 2.64
N GLN A 59 -2.84 -10.28 1.54
CA GLN A 59 -2.64 -9.73 0.21
C GLN A 59 -3.69 -8.65 -0.11
N GLN A 60 -4.96 -8.94 0.16
CA GLN A 60 -6.05 -7.99 -0.05
C GLN A 60 -5.86 -6.69 0.76
N VAL A 61 -5.48 -6.80 2.04
CA VAL A 61 -5.20 -5.64 2.90
C VAL A 61 -4.02 -4.82 2.36
N LYS A 62 -2.94 -5.48 1.90
CA LYS A 62 -1.79 -4.79 1.31
C LYS A 62 -2.13 -4.08 0.00
N ASP A 63 -2.92 -4.73 -0.85
CA ASP A 63 -3.35 -4.15 -2.12
C ASP A 63 -4.21 -2.90 -1.87
N TYR A 64 -5.04 -2.91 -0.82
CA TYR A 64 -5.86 -1.77 -0.42
C TYR A 64 -5.03 -0.63 0.21
N ILE A 65 -4.09 -0.94 1.12
CA ILE A 65 -3.18 0.07 1.71
C ILE A 65 -2.32 0.73 0.63
N ALA A 66 -1.88 -0.01 -0.39
CA ALA A 66 -1.15 0.54 -1.52
C ALA A 66 -2.01 1.46 -2.40
N TYR A 67 -3.33 1.41 -2.24
CA TYR A 67 -4.31 2.20 -2.97
C TYR A 67 -4.79 3.37 -2.10
N ASP A 68 -3.94 4.39 -1.90
CA ASP A 68 -4.31 5.60 -1.15
C ASP A 68 -5.37 6.43 -1.94
N PRO A 69 -6.57 6.70 -1.37
CA PRO A 69 -7.64 7.41 -2.06
C PRO A 69 -7.45 8.94 -2.14
N GLU A 70 -6.47 9.55 -1.45
CA GLU A 70 -6.23 11.01 -1.47
C GLU A 70 -4.97 11.44 -2.23
N SER A 71 -4.15 10.50 -2.74
CA SER A 71 -2.91 10.85 -3.42
C SER A 71 -3.02 10.89 -4.94
N VAL A 72 -2.79 12.07 -5.55
CA VAL A 72 -2.58 12.27 -7.00
C VAL A 72 -1.35 11.45 -7.48
N GLY A 73 -1.55 10.16 -7.73
CA GLY A 73 -0.51 9.17 -8.08
C GLY A 73 0.44 8.75 -6.94
N GLY A 74 0.11 9.07 -5.69
CA GLY A 74 1.15 9.41 -4.73
C GLY A 74 1.50 8.30 -3.73
N ILE A 75 2.70 7.73 -3.78
CA ILE A 75 3.82 8.24 -4.54
C ILE A 75 4.71 7.08 -4.96
N THR A 76 4.33 6.42 -6.06
CA THR A 76 5.19 6.10 -7.22
C THR A 76 4.44 5.10 -8.12
N ARG A 77 3.82 5.59 -9.20
CA ARG A 77 3.73 4.75 -10.41
C ARG A 77 5.05 4.89 -11.12
N VAL A 78 5.96 3.93 -10.94
CA VAL A 78 7.16 3.82 -11.79
C VAL A 78 6.63 3.51 -13.19
N ARG A 79 6.42 4.55 -14.00
CA ARG A 79 6.36 4.42 -15.46
C ARG A 79 7.80 4.50 -15.99
N ALA A 80 8.69 3.70 -15.43
CA ALA A 80 9.94 3.41 -16.09
C ALA A 80 9.65 2.32 -17.13
N PRO A 81 10.16 2.44 -18.35
CA PRO A 81 10.13 1.32 -19.28
C PRO A 81 10.83 0.13 -18.61
N VAL A 82 10.12 -1.00 -18.49
CA VAL A 82 10.71 -2.25 -18.03
C VAL A 82 11.51 -2.79 -19.19
N VAL A 83 12.84 -2.80 -19.06
CA VAL A 83 13.76 -3.33 -20.08
C VAL A 83 14.44 -4.59 -19.56
N ASN A 84 14.69 -5.55 -20.46
CA ASN A 84 15.33 -6.81 -20.09
C ASN A 84 16.86 -6.64 -20.10
N ILE A 85 17.57 -7.32 -19.19
CA ILE A 85 19.02 -7.15 -19.05
C ILE A 85 19.81 -7.70 -20.24
N ASP A 86 19.18 -8.58 -21.02
CA ASP A 86 19.74 -9.14 -22.25
C ASP A 86 19.45 -8.30 -23.50
N ASP A 87 18.69 -7.19 -23.36
CA ASP A 87 18.41 -6.29 -24.47
C ASP A 87 19.64 -5.44 -24.82
N THR A 88 19.82 -5.18 -26.11
CA THR A 88 20.87 -4.26 -26.56
C THR A 88 20.54 -2.82 -26.16
N VAL A 89 21.59 -2.01 -25.99
CA VAL A 89 21.48 -0.60 -25.59
C VAL A 89 20.55 0.18 -26.52
N GLU A 90 20.52 -0.15 -27.81
CA GLU A 90 19.64 0.48 -28.81
C GLU A 90 18.15 0.17 -28.56
N ALA A 91 17.79 -1.08 -28.23
CA ALA A 91 16.41 -1.46 -27.93
C ALA A 91 15.88 -0.78 -26.65
N THR A 92 16.77 -0.57 -25.67
CA THR A 92 16.47 0.15 -24.44
C THR A 92 16.21 1.64 -24.68
N LEU A 93 16.99 2.28 -25.56
CA LEU A 93 16.84 3.69 -25.90
C LEU A 93 15.55 3.98 -26.67
N ASP A 94 15.13 3.09 -27.57
CA ASP A 94 13.86 3.22 -28.29
C ASP A 94 12.65 3.08 -27.37
N ALA A 95 12.68 2.14 -26.41
CA ALA A 95 11.64 1.99 -25.40
C ALA A 95 11.52 3.23 -24.50
N SER A 96 12.64 3.89 -24.19
CA SER A 96 12.67 5.13 -23.40
C SER A 96 12.15 6.34 -24.16
N ARG A 97 12.25 6.38 -25.50
CA ARG A 97 11.76 7.50 -26.33
C ARG A 97 10.28 7.39 -26.70
N ALA A 98 9.76 6.17 -26.79
CA ALA A 98 8.34 5.91 -27.05
C ALA A 98 7.44 6.24 -25.84
N SER A 99 8.01 6.27 -24.64
CA SER A 99 7.34 6.67 -23.41
C SER A 99 7.50 8.19 -23.25
N ASP A 100 6.54 8.96 -23.78
CA ASP A 100 6.51 10.43 -23.79
C ASP A 100 6.85 11.03 -22.42
N TRP A 101 8.09 11.51 -22.27
CA TRP A 101 8.58 12.21 -21.09
C TRP A 101 8.86 13.67 -21.48
N PRO A 102 8.24 14.67 -20.82
CA PRO A 102 8.47 16.06 -21.16
C PRO A 102 9.90 16.47 -20.77
N ASP A 103 10.62 17.04 -21.74
CA ASP A 103 12.00 17.47 -21.68
C ASP A 103 12.27 18.36 -20.44
N ALA A 104 13.31 18.03 -19.67
CA ALA A 104 13.65 18.64 -18.37
C ALA A 104 14.02 20.14 -18.43
N LYS A 105 13.95 20.78 -19.60
CA LYS A 105 14.27 22.21 -19.79
C LYS A 105 13.17 23.19 -19.36
N SER A 106 11.97 22.74 -18.98
CA SER A 106 10.87 23.64 -18.61
C SER A 106 10.81 24.03 -17.13
N LEU A 107 11.67 23.48 -16.26
CA LEU A 107 11.62 23.72 -14.81
C LEU A 107 12.55 24.84 -14.29
N GLU A 108 13.36 25.48 -15.14
CA GLU A 108 14.28 26.56 -14.73
C GLU A 108 13.77 27.99 -15.01
N ARG A 109 12.47 28.21 -15.22
CA ARG A 109 11.92 29.58 -15.24
C ARG A 109 10.58 29.67 -14.54
N ARG A 110 10.60 30.03 -13.26
CA ARG A 110 9.65 31.00 -12.67
C ARG A 110 10.09 31.46 -11.30
#